data_AF-A0A7X8QZF1-F1
#
_entry.id   AF-A0A7X8QZF1-F1
#
_cell.length_a   1.000
_cell.length_b   1.000
_cell.length_c   1.000
_cell.angle_alpha   90.00
_cell.angle_beta   90.00
_cell.angle_gamma   90.00
#
_symmetry.space_group_name_H-M   'P 1'
#
loop_
_entity.id
_entity.type
_entity.pdbx_description
1 polymer ?
#
loop_
_entity_poly.entity_id
_entity_poly.type
_entity_poly.pdbx_seq_one_letter_code
_entity_poly.pdbx_strand_id
1 'polypeptide(L)'
;MILISLKRKTLALIVSFIILLLVAITVFAAVQVFHNQNKYESVLAMTEMFEDTNFIAYISSFDTPQKKPGEKQYVEVFDIKEGKVILSEVSNLEIQNEVRNYLKTIKSLYTKVMPFPEKGYVIRIPFDKAIKVDQKLLNESGIKAIESVFIIISDKEAPIMLLLDAQKKPYFYTFNASIQPLLEYVKLKPDEA
;
A
#
# COMPACT_ATOMS: atom_id res chain seq x y z
N MET A 1 3.52 -49.16 32.76
CA MET A 1 4.83 -48.89 32.13
C MET A 1 4.90 -49.70 30.84
N ILE A 2 4.53 -49.13 29.70
CA ILE A 2 4.46 -49.85 28.42
C ILE A 2 5.81 -49.66 27.71
N LEU A 3 6.67 -50.67 27.78
CA LEU A 3 7.95 -50.73 27.07
C LEU A 3 7.70 -51.33 25.68
N ILE A 4 7.52 -50.47 24.67
CA ILE A 4 7.41 -50.87 23.27
C ILE A 4 8.78 -51.33 22.79
N SER A 5 8.95 -52.63 22.51
CA SER A 5 10.19 -53.18 21.94
C SER A 5 10.25 -52.89 20.43
N LEU A 6 10.69 -51.68 20.06
CA LEU A 6 10.78 -51.29 18.65
C LEU A 6 12.09 -51.80 18.02
N LYS A 7 12.01 -52.43 16.83
CA LYS A 7 13.21 -52.91 16.12
C LYS A 7 14.11 -51.72 15.74
N ARG A 8 15.43 -51.90 15.86
CA ARG A 8 16.44 -50.85 15.59
C ARG A 8 16.29 -50.22 14.19
N LYS A 9 15.89 -51.01 13.18
CA LYS A 9 15.63 -50.53 11.81
C LYS A 9 14.40 -49.62 11.70
N THR A 10 13.30 -49.95 12.39
CA THR A 10 12.10 -49.09 12.42
C THR A 10 12.34 -47.80 13.18
N LEU A 11 13.13 -47.83 14.26
CA LEU A 11 13.55 -46.62 14.97
C LEU A 11 14.37 -45.69 14.06
N ALA A 12 15.35 -46.23 13.33
CA ALA A 12 16.17 -45.44 12.40
C ALA A 12 15.34 -44.78 11.28
N LEU A 13 14.34 -45.48 10.76
CA LEU A 13 13.45 -44.96 9.71
C LEU A 13 12.57 -43.82 10.23
N ILE A 14 12.03 -43.96 11.45
CA ILE A 14 11.25 -42.89 12.11
C ILE A 14 12.13 -41.65 12.33
N VAL A 15 13.35 -41.82 12.83
CA VAL A 15 14.28 -40.70 13.06
C VAL A 15 14.63 -40.02 11.74
N SER A 16 14.91 -40.77 10.67
CA SER A 16 15.17 -40.20 9.34
C SER A 16 13.97 -39.41 8.80
N PHE A 17 12.75 -39.90 9.01
CA PHE A 17 11.53 -39.21 8.61
C PHE A 17 11.34 -37.90 9.39
N ILE A 18 11.59 -37.93 10.71
CA ILE A 18 11.53 -36.72 11.55
C ILE A 18 12.54 -35.67 11.10
N ILE A 19 13.78 -36.08 10.78
CA ILE A 19 14.81 -35.17 10.28
C ILE A 19 14.38 -34.55 8.94
N LEU A 20 13.84 -35.36 8.03
CA LEU A 20 13.38 -34.87 6.73
C LEU A 20 12.21 -33.88 6.87
N LEU A 21 11.29 -34.14 7.80
CA LEU A 21 10.19 -33.24 8.12
C LEU A 21 10.68 -31.91 8.71
N LEU A 22 11.66 -31.96 9.63
CA LEU A 22 12.30 -30.77 10.19
C LEU A 22 12.96 -29.92 9.10
N VAL A 23 13.72 -30.55 8.19
CA VAL A 23 14.34 -29.86 7.06
C VAL A 23 13.27 -29.20 6.18
N ALA A 24 12.19 -29.92 5.84
CA ALA A 24 11.10 -29.37 5.04
C ALA A 24 10.43 -28.15 5.71
N ILE A 25 10.20 -28.20 7.03
CA ILE A 25 9.65 -27.07 7.80
C ILE A 25 10.60 -25.87 7.76
N THR A 26 11.90 -26.09 7.95
CA THR A 26 12.88 -24.99 7.90
C THR A 26 12.97 -24.33 6.52
N VAL A 27 12.93 -25.12 5.45
CA VAL A 27 12.92 -24.61 4.06
C VAL A 27 11.63 -23.83 3.79
N PHE A 28 10.48 -24.38 4.19
CA PHE A 28 9.19 -23.70 4.04
C PHE A 28 9.17 -22.36 4.80
N ALA A 29 9.66 -22.35 6.04
CA ALA A 29 9.78 -21.13 6.83
C ALA A 29 10.71 -20.11 6.17
N ALA A 30 11.87 -20.53 5.65
CA ALA A 30 12.80 -19.66 4.94
C ALA A 30 12.18 -19.03 3.68
N VAL A 31 11.41 -19.82 2.91
CA VAL A 31 10.70 -19.32 1.72
C VAL A 31 9.61 -18.31 2.11
N GLN A 32 8.84 -18.58 3.15
CA GLN A 32 7.84 -17.64 3.68
C GLN A 32 8.49 -16.34 4.17
N VAL A 33 9.60 -16.42 4.91
CA VAL A 33 10.32 -15.24 5.39
C VAL A 33 10.83 -14.42 4.20
N PHE A 34 11.43 -15.05 3.20
CA PHE A 34 11.92 -14.36 2.00
C PHE A 34 10.77 -13.69 1.21
N HIS A 35 9.63 -14.37 1.06
CA HIS A 35 8.46 -13.78 0.43
C HIS A 35 7.91 -12.57 1.21
N ASN A 36 7.91 -12.66 2.53
CA ASN A 36 7.38 -11.62 3.40
C ASN A 36 8.37 -10.48 3.67
N GLN A 37 9.67 -10.62 3.36
CA GLN A 37 10.68 -9.57 3.60
C GLN A 37 10.29 -8.24 2.97
N ASN A 38 9.85 -8.22 1.70
CA ASN A 38 9.42 -6.98 1.05
C ASN A 38 8.22 -6.33 1.75
N LYS A 39 7.33 -7.14 2.32
CA LYS A 39 6.17 -6.68 3.09
C LYS A 39 6.59 -6.10 4.45
N TYR A 40 7.58 -6.71 5.11
CA TYR A 40 8.11 -6.17 6.37
C TYR A 40 8.81 -4.84 6.15
N GLU A 41 9.64 -4.71 5.11
CA GLU A 41 10.34 -3.47 4.79
C GLU A 41 9.37 -2.34 4.43
N SER A 42 8.30 -2.62 3.68
CA SER A 42 7.29 -1.60 3.36
C SER A 42 6.53 -1.13 4.58
N VAL A 43 6.09 -2.07 5.44
CA VAL A 43 5.39 -1.76 6.69
C VAL A 43 6.31 -1.01 7.65
N LEU A 44 7.59 -1.36 7.71
CA LEU A 44 8.58 -0.64 8.53
C LEU A 44 8.76 0.80 8.02
N ALA A 45 8.97 0.98 6.71
CA ALA A 45 9.08 2.31 6.09
C ALA A 45 7.79 3.13 6.29
N MET A 46 6.62 2.49 6.27
CA MET A 46 5.36 3.15 6.61
C MET A 46 5.29 3.52 8.09
N THR A 47 5.73 2.65 9.01
CA THR A 47 5.72 2.91 10.45
C THR A 47 6.69 4.03 10.84
N GLU A 48 7.78 4.20 10.09
CA GLU A 48 8.69 5.35 10.25
C GLU A 48 8.06 6.67 9.81
N MET A 49 7.11 6.66 8.87
CA MET A 49 6.54 7.88 8.26
C MET A 49 5.11 8.20 8.71
N PHE A 50 4.38 7.21 9.23
CA PHE A 50 3.00 7.32 9.70
C PHE A 50 2.93 6.78 11.13
N GLU A 51 2.44 7.61 12.06
CA GLU A 51 2.17 7.17 13.43
C GLU A 51 0.80 6.47 13.55
N ASP A 52 -0.07 6.64 12.54
CA ASP A 52 -1.42 6.08 12.53
C ASP A 52 -1.43 4.61 12.07
N THR A 53 -1.63 3.71 13.04
CA THR A 53 -1.72 2.26 12.81
C THR A 53 -2.90 1.88 11.90
N ASN A 54 -4.02 2.61 11.97
CA ASN A 54 -5.18 2.33 11.12
C ASN A 54 -4.86 2.65 9.67
N PHE A 55 -4.14 3.76 9.43
CA PHE A 55 -3.72 4.12 8.08
C PHE A 55 -2.71 3.12 7.51
N ILE A 56 -1.73 2.67 8.32
CA ILE A 56 -0.79 1.61 7.89
C ILE A 56 -1.54 0.33 7.52
N ALA A 57 -2.49 -0.10 8.36
CA ALA A 57 -3.31 -1.28 8.08
C ALA A 57 -4.15 -1.11 6.81
N TYR A 58 -4.74 0.07 6.62
CA TYR A 58 -5.52 0.42 5.44
C TYR A 58 -4.67 0.29 4.16
N ILE A 59 -3.50 0.93 4.09
CA ILE A 59 -2.63 0.86 2.91
C ILE A 59 -2.11 -0.56 2.67
N SER A 60 -1.75 -1.28 3.74
CA SER A 60 -1.22 -2.65 3.64
C SER A 60 -2.26 -3.68 3.17
N SER A 61 -3.55 -3.35 3.28
CA SER A 61 -4.63 -4.24 2.80
C SER A 61 -4.70 -4.34 1.27
N PHE A 62 -4.04 -3.43 0.55
CA PHE A 62 -4.08 -3.35 -0.91
C PHE A 62 -2.98 -4.15 -1.62
N ASP A 63 -2.29 -5.05 -0.92
CA ASP A 63 -1.30 -5.99 -1.48
C ASP A 63 -1.93 -7.13 -2.33
N THR A 64 -3.20 -6.99 -2.71
CA THR A 64 -3.92 -8.05 -3.43
C THR A 64 -3.52 -8.12 -4.91
N PRO A 65 -3.49 -9.32 -5.52
CA PRO A 65 -3.08 -9.51 -6.91
C PRO A 65 -3.95 -8.68 -7.85
N GLN A 66 -3.33 -8.28 -8.97
CA GLN A 66 -3.98 -7.70 -10.16
C GLN A 66 -5.45 -8.09 -10.27
N LYS A 67 -6.31 -7.05 -10.22
CA LYS A 67 -7.76 -7.07 -10.43
C LYS A 67 -8.20 -8.15 -11.42
N LYS A 68 -9.22 -8.94 -11.07
CA LYS A 68 -9.85 -9.84 -12.03
C LYS A 68 -10.60 -9.03 -13.11
N PRO A 69 -10.56 -9.42 -14.39
CA PRO A 69 -11.29 -8.71 -15.44
C PRO A 69 -12.78 -8.57 -15.07
N GLY A 70 -13.31 -7.34 -15.10
CA GLY A 70 -14.73 -7.06 -14.82
C GLY A 70 -15.08 -6.68 -13.37
N GLU A 71 -14.13 -6.73 -12.43
CA GLU A 71 -14.35 -6.23 -11.07
C GLU A 71 -14.46 -4.69 -11.06
N LYS A 72 -15.21 -4.09 -10.14
CA LYS A 72 -15.25 -2.62 -10.00
C LYS A 72 -14.18 -2.20 -9.00
N GLN A 73 -13.41 -1.17 -9.35
CA GLN A 73 -12.51 -0.52 -8.40
C GLN A 73 -13.22 0.68 -7.78
N TYR A 74 -12.85 1.00 -6.55
CA TYR A 74 -13.45 2.08 -5.80
C TYR A 74 -12.42 3.13 -5.44
N VAL A 75 -12.83 4.38 -5.58
CA VAL A 75 -12.17 5.53 -4.98
C VAL A 75 -12.66 5.62 -3.55
N GLU A 76 -11.74 5.60 -2.60
CA GLU A 76 -12.04 5.53 -1.19
C GLU A 76 -11.54 6.79 -0.48
N VAL A 77 -12.35 7.34 0.41
CA VAL A 77 -11.97 8.45 1.27
C VAL A 77 -11.78 7.91 2.68
N PHE A 78 -10.54 7.90 3.14
CA PHE A 78 -10.16 7.58 4.51
C PHE A 78 -10.13 8.86 5.34
N ASP A 79 -10.92 8.89 6.41
CA ASP A 79 -10.86 9.97 7.39
C ASP A 79 -9.74 9.68 8.40
N ILE A 80 -8.78 10.58 8.49
CA ILE A 80 -7.59 10.40 9.34
C ILE A 80 -7.97 10.42 10.83
N LYS A 81 -8.95 11.26 11.21
CA LYS A 81 -9.38 11.37 12.60
C LYS A 81 -10.22 10.17 13.04
N GLU A 82 -11.07 9.65 12.16
CA GLU A 82 -11.87 8.45 12.46
C GLU A 82 -11.11 7.14 12.24
N GLY A 83 -9.98 7.17 11.53
CA GLY A 83 -9.15 6.01 11.26
C GLY A 83 -9.82 4.97 10.36
N LYS A 84 -10.75 5.38 9.48
CA LYS A 84 -11.51 4.46 8.63
C LYS A 84 -11.96 5.10 7.32
N VAL A 85 -12.35 4.25 6.36
CA VAL A 85 -13.00 4.68 5.13
C VAL A 85 -14.42 5.17 5.43
N ILE A 86 -14.72 6.41 5.05
CA ILE A 86 -16.03 7.05 5.24
C ILE A 86 -16.84 7.14 3.95
N LEU A 87 -16.18 7.12 2.79
CA LEU A 87 -16.83 7.17 1.48
C LEU A 87 -16.15 6.21 0.50
N SER A 88 -16.95 5.63 -0.39
CA SER A 88 -16.49 4.72 -1.45
C SER A 88 -17.34 4.94 -2.69
N GLU A 89 -16.72 5.40 -3.77
CA GLU A 89 -17.37 5.69 -5.05
C GLU A 89 -16.72 4.86 -6.16
N VAL A 90 -17.50 4.47 -7.18
CA VAL A 90 -16.95 3.64 -8.28
C VAL A 90 -15.94 4.47 -9.08
N SER A 91 -14.70 3.97 -9.19
CA SER A 91 -13.66 4.58 -10.02
C SER A 91 -14.09 4.59 -11.48
N ASN A 92 -13.96 5.74 -12.14
CA ASN A 92 -14.33 5.93 -13.53
C ASN A 92 -13.19 6.63 -14.29
N LEU A 93 -13.31 6.73 -15.63
CA LEU A 93 -12.29 7.33 -16.47
C LEU A 93 -12.07 8.82 -16.21
N GLU A 94 -13.11 9.56 -15.80
CA GLU A 94 -12.98 10.99 -15.48
C GLU A 94 -12.09 11.20 -14.26
N ILE A 95 -12.35 10.47 -13.17
CA ILE A 95 -11.53 10.51 -11.95
C ILE A 95 -10.09 10.06 -12.26
N GLN A 96 -9.92 8.98 -13.02
CA GLN A 96 -8.58 8.50 -13.38
C GLN A 96 -7.83 9.52 -14.27
N ASN A 97 -8.51 10.21 -15.18
CA ASN A 97 -7.90 11.23 -16.03
C ASN A 97 -7.50 12.48 -15.25
N GLU A 98 -8.31 12.87 -14.28
CA GLU A 98 -7.98 13.98 -13.37
C GLU A 98 -6.69 13.66 -12.59
N VAL A 99 -6.59 12.47 -12.01
CA VAL A 99 -5.38 12.07 -11.28
C VAL A 99 -4.16 11.90 -12.22
N ARG A 100 -4.37 11.47 -13.47
CA ARG A 100 -3.30 11.51 -14.49
C ARG A 100 -2.78 12.92 -14.75
N ASN A 101 -3.63 13.93 -14.67
CA ASN A 101 -3.21 15.32 -14.78
C ASN A 101 -2.35 15.73 -13.56
N TYR A 102 -2.72 15.30 -12.36
CA TYR A 102 -1.91 15.56 -11.16
C TYR A 102 -0.51 14.98 -11.30
N LEU A 103 -0.39 13.74 -11.80
CA LEU A 103 0.91 13.08 -12.03
C LEU A 103 1.80 13.85 -13.02
N LYS A 104 1.21 14.54 -14.01
CA LYS A 104 1.96 15.37 -14.97
C LYS A 104 2.44 16.70 -14.39
N THR A 105 1.82 17.16 -13.30
CA THR A 105 2.10 18.47 -12.69
C THR A 105 2.91 18.36 -11.40
N ILE A 106 3.48 17.18 -11.12
CA ILE A 106 4.41 16.97 -10.00
C ILE A 106 5.56 17.97 -10.09
N LYS A 107 5.83 18.67 -8.98
CA LYS A 107 6.88 19.68 -8.89
C LYS A 107 8.14 19.12 -8.26
N SER A 108 8.02 18.57 -7.06
CA SER A 108 9.16 18.11 -6.28
C SER A 108 8.76 17.05 -5.25
N LEU A 109 9.76 16.34 -4.74
CA LEU A 109 9.62 15.56 -3.53
C LEU A 109 9.25 16.50 -2.36
N TYR A 110 8.37 16.05 -1.49
CA TYR A 110 7.99 16.75 -0.28
C TYR A 110 8.99 16.40 0.83
N THR A 111 9.60 17.41 1.45
CA THR A 111 10.80 17.24 2.29
C THR A 111 10.55 17.44 3.78
N LYS A 112 9.29 17.65 4.23
CA LYS A 112 9.03 17.76 5.67
C LYS A 112 9.08 16.39 6.33
N VAL A 113 9.59 16.37 7.56
CA VAL A 113 9.92 15.17 8.34
C VAL A 113 8.68 14.32 8.66
N MET A 114 7.50 14.93 8.77
CA MET A 114 6.24 14.24 9.06
C MET A 114 5.13 14.74 8.12
N PRO A 115 4.92 14.09 6.96
CA PRO A 115 3.96 14.53 5.96
C PRO A 115 2.51 14.20 6.29
N PHE A 116 2.25 13.36 7.30
CA PHE A 116 0.90 12.92 7.62
C PHE A 116 0.25 13.85 8.65
N PRO A 117 -0.89 14.49 8.32
CA PRO A 117 -1.54 15.45 9.20
C PRO A 117 -2.32 14.73 10.32
N GLU A 118 -2.56 15.42 11.44
CA GLU A 118 -3.37 14.90 12.56
C GLU A 118 -4.87 14.75 12.20
N LYS A 119 -5.34 15.53 11.23
CA LYS A 119 -6.72 15.51 10.74
C LYS A 119 -6.76 15.83 9.24
N GLY A 120 -7.84 15.40 8.61
CA GLY A 120 -8.05 15.55 7.17
C GLY A 120 -8.42 14.22 6.53
N TYR A 121 -8.18 14.11 5.23
CA TYR A 121 -8.65 12.99 4.43
C TYR A 121 -7.54 12.44 3.54
N VAL A 122 -7.55 11.13 3.33
CA VAL A 122 -6.77 10.48 2.28
C VAL A 122 -7.72 9.93 1.24
N ILE A 123 -7.62 10.44 0.01
CA ILE A 123 -8.38 9.93 -1.12
C ILE A 123 -7.50 8.93 -1.87
N ARG A 124 -7.87 7.66 -1.87
CA ARG A 124 -7.22 6.62 -2.67
C ARG A 124 -7.90 6.51 -4.01
N ILE A 125 -7.12 6.63 -5.08
CA ILE A 125 -7.57 6.47 -6.45
C ILE A 125 -6.81 5.31 -7.10
N PRO A 126 -7.46 4.14 -7.27
CA PRO A 126 -6.87 3.02 -8.01
C PRO A 126 -7.02 3.21 -9.53
N PHE A 127 -6.06 2.68 -10.28
CA PHE A 127 -6.13 2.57 -11.72
C PHE A 127 -6.47 1.14 -12.17
N ASP A 128 -7.31 1.04 -13.20
CA ASP A 128 -7.68 -0.26 -13.78
C ASP A 128 -6.48 -1.01 -14.37
N LYS A 129 -5.52 -0.25 -14.89
CA LYS A 129 -4.24 -0.73 -15.39
C LYS A 129 -3.14 0.16 -14.86
N ALA A 130 -2.06 -0.46 -14.41
CA ALA A 130 -0.89 0.26 -13.93
C ALA A 130 -0.41 1.27 -14.98
N ILE A 131 -0.24 2.51 -14.56
CA ILE A 131 0.23 3.59 -15.42
C ILE A 131 1.73 3.49 -15.54
N LYS A 132 2.26 3.37 -16.76
CA LYS A 132 3.68 3.51 -17.01
C LYS A 132 4.10 4.96 -16.81
N VAL A 133 5.14 5.16 -16.02
CA VAL A 133 5.64 6.47 -15.65
C VAL A 133 6.69 6.95 -16.66
N ASP A 134 6.47 8.13 -17.21
CA ASP A 134 7.41 8.82 -18.11
C ASP A 134 8.06 10.06 -17.46
N GLN A 135 7.72 10.34 -16.20
CA GLN A 135 8.25 11.48 -15.46
C GLN A 135 9.60 11.14 -14.83
N LYS A 136 10.62 11.97 -15.12
CA LYS A 136 12.00 11.78 -14.64
C LYS A 136 12.08 11.69 -13.11
N LEU A 137 11.41 12.60 -12.39
CA LEU A 137 11.42 12.63 -10.93
C LEU A 137 10.90 11.33 -10.29
N LEU A 138 9.86 10.76 -10.88
CA LEU A 138 9.29 9.50 -10.40
C LEU A 138 10.19 8.31 -10.71
N ASN A 139 10.80 8.30 -11.89
CA ASN A 139 11.77 7.28 -12.30
C ASN A 139 13.03 7.30 -11.42
N GLU A 140 13.52 8.48 -11.02
CA GLU A 140 14.65 8.64 -10.08
C GLU A 140 14.35 8.04 -8.70
N SER A 141 13.09 8.12 -8.26
CA SER A 141 12.61 7.47 -7.02
C SER A 141 12.25 5.99 -7.20
N GLY A 142 12.56 5.37 -8.34
CA GLY A 142 12.29 3.95 -8.61
C GLY A 142 10.84 3.62 -8.97
N ILE A 143 9.98 4.61 -9.14
CA ILE A 143 8.56 4.44 -9.46
C ILE A 143 8.40 4.34 -10.98
N LYS A 144 8.32 3.10 -11.49
CA LYS A 144 8.16 2.82 -12.94
C LYS A 144 6.71 2.61 -13.37
N ALA A 145 5.87 2.17 -12.44
CA ALA A 145 4.47 1.89 -12.67
C ALA A 145 3.64 2.31 -11.46
N ILE A 146 2.47 2.89 -11.69
CA ILE A 146 1.58 3.37 -10.63
C ILE A 146 0.26 2.61 -10.70
N GLU A 147 -0.06 1.87 -9.64
CA GLU A 147 -1.32 1.12 -9.51
C GLU A 147 -2.40 1.92 -8.78
N SER A 148 -2.00 2.80 -7.87
CA SER A 148 -2.89 3.66 -7.10
C SER A 148 -2.16 4.95 -6.70
N VAL A 149 -2.93 6.02 -6.55
CA VAL A 149 -2.47 7.31 -6.05
C VAL A 149 -3.24 7.65 -4.79
N PHE A 150 -2.56 8.21 -3.81
CA PHE A 150 -3.16 8.68 -2.57
C PHE A 150 -3.01 10.19 -2.51
N ILE A 151 -4.11 10.92 -2.39
CA ILE A 151 -4.11 12.36 -2.21
C ILE A 151 -4.41 12.64 -0.74
N ILE A 152 -3.44 13.21 -0.04
CA ILE A 152 -3.56 13.58 1.38
C ILE A 152 -3.98 15.04 1.43
N ILE A 153 -5.08 15.30 2.11
CA ILE A 153 -5.69 16.61 2.28
C ILE A 153 -5.63 16.94 3.77
N SER A 154 -5.08 18.09 4.09
CA SER A 154 -5.03 18.63 5.44
C SER A 154 -5.71 20.00 5.48
N ASP A 155 -6.01 20.50 6.67
CA ASP A 155 -6.55 21.84 6.89
C ASP A 155 -5.48 22.95 6.81
N LYS A 156 -4.22 22.59 7.10
CA LYS A 156 -3.10 23.55 7.26
C LYS A 156 -2.23 23.67 6.03
N GLU A 157 -2.21 22.66 5.17
CA GLU A 157 -1.26 22.56 4.05
C GLU A 157 -1.94 22.22 2.74
N ALA A 158 -1.29 22.63 1.65
CA ALA A 158 -1.69 22.24 0.31
C ALA A 158 -1.70 20.70 0.18
N PRO A 159 -2.61 20.14 -0.63
CA PRO A 159 -2.68 18.71 -0.84
C PRO A 159 -1.35 18.13 -1.33
N ILE A 160 -0.98 16.98 -0.80
CA ILE A 160 0.22 16.25 -1.19
C ILE A 160 -0.16 14.89 -1.77
N MET A 161 0.65 14.41 -2.69
CA MET A 161 0.46 13.13 -3.34
C MET A 161 1.39 12.09 -2.74
N LEU A 162 0.84 10.99 -2.25
CA LEU A 162 1.57 9.81 -1.83
C LEU A 162 1.53 8.76 -2.96
N LEU A 163 2.71 8.32 -3.37
CA LEU A 163 2.93 7.24 -4.32
C LEU A 163 3.75 6.14 -3.65
N LEU A 164 3.47 4.89 -4.02
CA LEU A 164 4.21 3.73 -3.56
C LEU A 164 5.09 3.21 -4.70
N ASP A 165 6.35 2.89 -4.42
CA ASP A 165 7.20 2.21 -5.40
C ASP A 165 6.89 0.71 -5.51
N ALA A 166 7.69 -0.02 -6.29
CA ALA A 166 7.52 -1.46 -6.48
C ALA A 166 7.72 -2.28 -5.18
N GLN A 167 8.42 -1.73 -4.19
CA GLN A 167 8.63 -2.30 -2.87
C GLN A 167 7.63 -1.74 -1.84
N LYS A 168 6.59 -1.03 -2.31
CA LYS A 168 5.57 -0.37 -1.49
C LYS A 168 6.13 0.69 -0.53
N LYS A 169 7.32 1.24 -0.82
CA LYS A 169 7.89 2.34 -0.06
C LYS A 169 7.15 3.65 -0.38
N PRO A 170 6.74 4.43 0.63
CA PRO A 170 6.05 5.69 0.43
C PRO A 170 6.97 6.82 -0.07
N TYR A 171 6.50 7.57 -1.06
CA TYR A 171 7.11 8.81 -1.56
C TYR A 171 6.05 9.90 -1.68
N PHE A 172 6.37 11.08 -1.14
CA PHE A 172 5.46 12.22 -1.11
C PHE A 172 5.89 13.28 -2.12
N TYR A 173 4.94 13.79 -2.89
CA TYR A 173 5.17 14.78 -3.92
C TYR A 173 4.22 15.95 -3.79
N THR A 174 4.74 17.14 -4.09
CA THR A 174 3.90 18.32 -4.37
C THR A 174 3.54 18.36 -5.84
N PHE A 175 2.37 18.89 -6.18
CA PHE A 175 1.90 19.00 -7.57
C PHE A 175 1.15 20.31 -7.83
N ASN A 176 0.92 20.64 -9.10
CA ASN A 176 0.29 21.90 -9.53
C ASN A 176 -1.06 21.67 -10.20
N ALA A 177 -2.05 21.23 -9.42
CA ALA A 177 -3.42 21.09 -9.91
C ALA A 177 -4.41 21.35 -8.77
N SER A 178 -5.59 21.86 -9.12
CA SER A 178 -6.69 22.02 -8.17
C SER A 178 -7.28 20.65 -7.86
N ILE A 179 -7.54 20.37 -6.59
CA ILE A 179 -8.19 19.12 -6.17
C ILE A 179 -9.72 19.20 -6.16
N GLN A 180 -10.31 20.38 -6.43
CA GLN A 180 -11.78 20.53 -6.39
C GLN A 180 -12.54 19.54 -7.27
N PRO A 181 -12.13 19.26 -8.53
CA PRO A 181 -12.83 18.27 -9.35
C PRO A 181 -12.85 16.90 -8.68
N LEU A 182 -11.73 16.49 -8.07
CA LEU A 182 -11.65 15.22 -7.34
C LEU A 182 -12.61 15.19 -6.14
N LEU A 183 -12.66 16.28 -5.35
CA LEU A 183 -13.56 16.39 -4.20
C LEU A 183 -15.03 16.30 -4.60
N GLU A 184 -15.40 16.95 -5.71
CA GLU A 184 -16.76 16.88 -6.26
C GLU A 184 -17.11 15.47 -6.70
N TYR A 185 -16.19 14.77 -7.38
CA TYR A 185 -16.41 13.38 -7.80
C TYR A 185 -16.66 12.44 -6.61
N VAL A 186 -15.93 12.61 -5.51
CA VAL A 186 -16.11 11.80 -4.30
C VAL A 186 -17.19 12.36 -3.35
N LYS A 187 -17.87 13.45 -3.75
CA LYS A 187 -18.89 14.17 -2.96
C LYS A 187 -18.39 14.56 -1.57
N LEU A 188 -17.08 14.77 -1.44
CA LEU A 188 -16.47 15.20 -0.19
C LEU A 188 -16.58 16.72 -0.12
N LYS A 189 -17.34 17.21 0.85
CA LYS A 189 -17.24 18.59 1.29
C LYS A 189 -16.21 18.57 2.42
N PRO A 190 -15.00 19.11 2.22
CA PRO A 190 -14.15 19.39 3.37
C PRO A 190 -14.97 20.34 4.23
N ASP A 191 -15.40 19.89 5.41
CA ASP A 191 -16.10 20.76 6.33
C ASP A 191 -15.28 22.05 6.47
N GLU A 192 -15.97 23.19 6.49
CA GLU A 192 -15.43 24.45 6.98
C GLU A 192 -14.91 24.18 8.40
N ALA A 193 -13.65 23.76 8.51
CA ALA A 193 -13.02 23.31 9.74
C ALA A 193 -12.71 24.48 10.68
#